data_AF-A0ABD1W0M6-F1
#
_entry.id   AF-A0ABD1W0M6-F1
#
_cell.length_a   1.000
_cell.length_b   1.000
_cell.length_c   1.000
_cell.angle_alpha   90.00
_cell.angle_beta   90.00
_cell.angle_gamma   90.00
#
_symmetry.space_group_name_H-M   'P 1'
#
loop_
_entity.id
_entity.type
_entity.pdbx_description
1 polymer ?
#
loop_
_entity_poly.entity_id
_entity_poly.type
_entity_poly.pdbx_seq_one_letter_code
_entity_poly.pdbx_strand_id
1 'polypeptide(L)'
;MNNWKLSDFVKKILALYMIIIPLAIPSQTSANECVLDFNVPSVWNDSNLNAGNWDGFLNESFCGTPFVRFMYSLGRRANQTGLIFLNKTQQNDCLDTLKSEEKDVFSCGFEKLTRGSPGGCSDYSVTDVVNNLGSTLKSLGEDCKLWGSDGESSEACGYCLRRWEEMSASSSTNSSNDIMKIEANICRFAVLISLTSQRMYDVEWLQSIYNCLGSKNLPLADQAKDGVDDTSHKGREVLIGGVVGITIVVAIALMILCRKSIKGKFRKGIDARNDSNSEESSYHKISLKEVYSATNNLSADNFIGQGIAGKVYKGILSDGQHIAVKHLINDGHMETFVREVTSLAHVKHPNLVALLGHCDGEDECFLVYELCHNGNLSEWLFGKDKILTWIQRLEISIDCARGLWFLHTYPEGCIVHRDIKPTNILICTNFLAKLSDFGLSKVISVGHSYVSSEVRGTFGYVDPEYQKNRHVNSSTDVYSFGMVLLQILSGQRVINMDLTRPMPLSKLAKNLRKGGHVTEFADPKLNGEYSVEAFGLVFKLALSCTAPKQQRPSMEQVVAALENSLHISKK
;
A
#
# COMPACT_ATOMS: atom_id res chain seq x y z
N MET A 1 19.99 -64.05 -47.47
CA MET A 1 18.73 -63.77 -48.22
C MET A 1 17.61 -63.70 -47.20
N ASN A 2 17.42 -62.52 -46.61
CA ASN A 2 16.35 -61.55 -46.92
C ASN A 2 15.15 -61.77 -45.98
N ASN A 3 15.17 -61.19 -44.77
CA ASN A 3 14.72 -59.82 -44.45
C ASN A 3 13.33 -59.47 -45.00
N TRP A 4 12.30 -60.24 -44.62
CA TRP A 4 10.89 -59.85 -44.80
C TRP A 4 10.05 -60.36 -43.63
N LYS A 5 10.15 -59.73 -42.45
CA LYS A 5 9.12 -59.82 -41.38
C LYS A 5 9.26 -58.83 -40.22
N LEU A 6 9.90 -57.67 -40.44
CA LEU A 6 9.97 -56.59 -39.43
C LEU A 6 9.38 -55.25 -39.93
N SER A 7 8.71 -55.25 -41.09
CA SER A 7 8.15 -54.05 -41.72
C SER A 7 6.62 -53.91 -41.52
N ASP A 8 5.90 -55.03 -41.33
CA ASP A 8 4.42 -55.00 -41.23
C ASP A 8 3.87 -54.85 -39.80
N PHE A 9 4.70 -55.06 -38.77
CA PHE A 9 4.30 -54.85 -37.39
C PHE A 9 4.45 -53.37 -36.97
N VAL A 10 5.47 -52.68 -37.52
CA VAL A 10 5.74 -51.27 -37.24
C VAL A 10 4.74 -50.35 -37.97
N LYS A 11 4.27 -50.74 -39.17
CA LYS A 11 3.25 -49.97 -39.91
C LYS A 11 1.84 -50.05 -39.34
N LYS A 12 1.50 -51.09 -38.57
CA LYS A 12 0.19 -51.21 -37.89
C LYS A 12 0.13 -50.50 -36.53
N ILE A 13 1.27 -50.23 -35.89
CA ILE A 13 1.32 -49.45 -34.65
C ILE A 13 1.29 -47.93 -34.93
N LEU A 14 1.82 -47.50 -36.08
CA LEU A 14 1.81 -46.08 -36.51
C LEU A 14 0.46 -45.60 -37.09
N ALA A 15 -0.48 -46.50 -37.40
CA ALA A 15 -1.80 -46.15 -37.92
C ALA A 15 -2.90 -46.03 -36.84
N LEU A 16 -2.58 -46.25 -35.56
CA LEU A 16 -3.53 -46.14 -34.44
C LEU A 16 -3.40 -44.85 -33.62
N TYR A 17 -2.55 -43.90 -34.04
CA TYR A 17 -2.29 -42.63 -33.34
C TYR A 17 -2.85 -41.38 -34.04
N MET A 18 -3.79 -41.52 -34.99
CA MET A 18 -4.35 -40.37 -35.74
C MET A 18 -5.89 -40.28 -35.69
N ILE A 19 -6.53 -40.70 -34.59
CA ILE A 19 -7.92 -40.30 -34.30
C ILE A 19 -8.03 -40.02 -32.78
N ILE A 20 -7.69 -38.80 -32.37
CA ILE A 20 -8.13 -38.25 -31.09
C ILE A 20 -9.17 -37.17 -31.41
N ILE A 21 -10.39 -37.49 -31.02
CA ILE A 21 -11.54 -36.59 -30.90
C ILE A 21 -11.13 -35.41 -30.01
N PRO A 22 -11.47 -34.14 -30.34
CA PRO A 22 -11.31 -33.06 -29.38
C PRO A 22 -12.38 -33.20 -28.30
N LEU A 23 -12.10 -34.01 -27.28
CA LEU A 23 -12.74 -33.87 -25.98
C LEU A 23 -12.03 -32.71 -25.29
N ALA A 24 -12.76 -31.60 -25.15
CA ALA A 24 -12.39 -30.48 -24.32
C ALA A 24 -12.14 -30.98 -22.88
N ILE A 25 -10.88 -31.22 -22.56
CA ILE A 25 -10.38 -31.18 -21.19
C ILE A 25 -10.22 -29.69 -20.90
N PRO A 26 -10.86 -29.12 -19.86
CA PRO A 26 -10.52 -27.77 -19.43
C PRO A 26 -9.11 -27.85 -18.85
N SER A 27 -8.10 -27.51 -19.67
CA SER A 27 -6.79 -27.16 -19.17
C SER A 27 -6.95 -25.85 -18.40
N GLN A 28 -7.18 -25.94 -17.09
CA GLN A 28 -6.87 -24.84 -16.19
C GLN A 28 -5.35 -24.67 -16.17
N THR A 29 -4.83 -23.95 -17.14
CA THR A 29 -3.65 -23.11 -16.95
C THR A 29 -4.16 -21.74 -16.56
N SER A 30 -4.44 -21.50 -15.27
CA SER A 30 -4.62 -20.14 -14.78
C SER A 30 -3.24 -19.50 -14.66
N ALA A 31 -2.70 -19.05 -15.79
CA ALA A 31 -1.82 -17.88 -15.76
C ALA A 31 -2.71 -16.71 -15.35
N ASN A 32 -2.29 -15.90 -14.38
CA ASN A 32 -3.02 -14.70 -13.97
C ASN A 32 -3.16 -13.77 -15.19
N GLU A 33 -4.36 -13.71 -15.77
CA GLU A 33 -4.63 -12.95 -16.99
C GLU A 33 -4.75 -11.46 -16.66
N CYS A 34 -4.09 -10.61 -17.46
CA CYS A 34 -4.19 -9.16 -17.28
C CYS A 34 -5.64 -8.68 -17.42
N VAL A 35 -6.08 -7.86 -16.45
CA VAL A 35 -7.46 -7.34 -16.41
C VAL A 35 -7.71 -6.20 -17.41
N LEU A 36 -6.66 -5.70 -18.07
CA LEU A 36 -6.70 -4.63 -19.05
C LEU A 36 -6.61 -5.17 -20.47
N ASP A 37 -7.43 -4.60 -21.35
CA ASP A 37 -7.35 -4.82 -22.78
C ASP A 37 -6.53 -3.69 -23.42
N PHE A 38 -5.32 -4.02 -23.88
CA PHE A 38 -4.38 -3.07 -24.47
C PHE A 38 -4.64 -2.77 -25.96
N ASN A 39 -5.72 -3.28 -26.55
CA ASN A 39 -6.09 -2.96 -27.93
C ASN A 39 -6.57 -1.50 -28.04
N VAL A 40 -5.69 -0.65 -28.61
CA VAL A 40 -6.02 0.73 -28.97
C VAL A 40 -6.71 0.81 -30.34
N PRO A 41 -7.56 1.82 -30.58
CA PRO A 41 -8.17 2.04 -31.89
C PRO A 41 -7.11 2.18 -33.00
N SER A 42 -7.40 1.69 -34.21
CA SER A 42 -6.47 1.73 -35.36
C SER A 42 -6.05 3.15 -35.76
N VAL A 43 -6.83 4.17 -35.39
CA VAL A 43 -6.53 5.59 -35.58
C VAL A 43 -5.27 6.01 -34.78
N TRP A 44 -4.94 5.30 -33.70
CA TRP A 44 -3.79 5.55 -32.83
C TRP A 44 -2.58 4.71 -33.22
N ASN A 45 -2.12 4.85 -34.45
CA ASN A 45 -0.87 4.22 -34.86
C ASN A 45 0.32 4.83 -34.10
N ASP A 46 1.33 4.03 -33.76
CA ASP A 46 2.46 4.46 -32.90
C ASP A 46 3.22 5.68 -33.46
N SER A 47 3.17 5.89 -34.78
CA SER A 47 3.75 7.03 -35.47
C SER A 47 3.02 8.37 -35.21
N ASN A 48 1.77 8.34 -34.75
CA ASN A 48 0.89 9.51 -34.62
C ASN A 48 0.69 9.95 -33.16
N LEU A 49 1.37 9.28 -32.22
CA LEU A 49 1.21 9.47 -30.79
C LEU A 49 2.44 10.19 -30.21
N ASN A 50 2.29 11.48 -29.91
CA ASN A 50 3.32 12.31 -29.30
C ASN A 50 3.25 12.18 -27.78
N ALA A 51 3.66 11.03 -27.27
CA ALA A 51 3.41 10.66 -25.88
C ALA A 51 4.42 11.22 -24.85
N GLY A 52 5.60 11.70 -25.28
CA GLY A 52 6.62 12.34 -24.43
C GLY A 52 6.90 11.66 -23.07
N ASN A 53 7.32 12.43 -22.05
CA ASN A 53 7.69 11.91 -20.72
C ASN A 53 6.71 12.32 -19.59
N TRP A 54 5.54 12.89 -19.92
CA TRP A 54 4.45 13.23 -18.98
C TRP A 54 4.92 14.04 -17.75
N ASP A 55 5.58 15.17 -17.99
CA ASP A 55 6.20 16.03 -16.96
C ASP A 55 7.32 15.41 -16.15
N GLY A 56 8.09 14.50 -16.75
CA GLY A 56 9.12 13.75 -16.02
C GLY A 56 8.53 12.76 -15.01
N PHE A 57 7.24 12.43 -15.15
CA PHE A 57 6.62 11.33 -14.40
C PHE A 57 7.21 9.98 -14.83
N LEU A 58 7.45 9.85 -16.14
CA LEU A 58 8.11 8.69 -16.74
C LEU A 58 9.62 8.83 -16.64
N ASN A 59 10.28 7.70 -16.39
CA ASN A 59 11.72 7.66 -16.21
C ASN A 59 12.48 7.82 -17.54
N GLU A 60 11.88 7.38 -18.66
CA GLU A 60 12.51 7.35 -19.97
C GLU A 60 11.53 7.79 -21.07
N SER A 61 12.05 8.37 -22.17
CA SER A 61 11.22 8.90 -23.26
C SER A 61 10.51 7.83 -24.08
N PHE A 62 11.10 6.63 -24.21
CA PHE A 62 10.48 5.50 -24.93
C PHE A 62 9.23 4.96 -24.22
N CYS A 63 9.04 5.31 -22.95
CA CYS A 63 7.91 4.87 -22.15
C CYS A 63 6.60 5.60 -22.48
N GLY A 64 6.64 6.70 -23.22
CA GLY A 64 5.45 7.49 -23.53
C GLY A 64 4.34 6.69 -24.21
N THR A 65 4.64 6.03 -25.33
CA THR A 65 3.63 5.31 -26.12
C THR A 65 3.02 4.12 -25.35
N PRO A 66 3.82 3.25 -24.70
CA PRO A 66 3.26 2.22 -23.82
C PRO A 66 2.45 2.80 -22.65
N PHE A 67 2.84 3.96 -22.12
CA PHE A 67 2.10 4.62 -21.04
C PHE A 67 0.72 5.12 -21.48
N VAL A 68 0.60 5.68 -22.68
CA VAL A 68 -0.72 6.09 -23.21
C VAL A 68 -1.63 4.88 -23.43
N ARG A 69 -1.09 3.76 -23.96
CA ARG A 69 -1.86 2.51 -24.07
C ARG A 69 -2.34 2.03 -22.70
N PHE A 70 -1.47 2.11 -21.69
CA PHE A 70 -1.83 1.78 -20.32
C PHE A 70 -2.95 2.68 -19.77
N MET A 71 -2.81 4.01 -19.88
CA MET A 71 -3.84 4.97 -19.42
C MET A 71 -5.16 4.84 -20.15
N TYR A 72 -5.14 4.61 -21.46
CA TYR A 72 -6.35 4.35 -22.24
C TYR A 72 -7.07 3.10 -21.76
N SER A 73 -6.31 2.02 -21.51
CA SER A 73 -6.88 0.76 -21.01
C SER A 73 -7.47 0.91 -19.60
N LEU A 74 -6.82 1.71 -18.74
CA LEU A 74 -7.39 2.12 -17.44
C LEU A 74 -8.68 2.91 -17.63
N GLY A 75 -8.73 3.85 -18.58
CA GLY A 75 -9.95 4.60 -18.93
C GLY A 75 -11.10 3.68 -19.39
N ARG A 76 -10.79 2.67 -20.22
CA ARG A 76 -11.76 1.66 -20.68
C ARG A 76 -12.36 0.91 -19.50
N ARG A 77 -11.48 0.43 -18.61
CA ARG A 77 -11.86 -0.27 -17.39
C ARG A 77 -12.67 0.62 -16.46
N ALA A 78 -12.28 1.87 -16.28
CA ALA A 78 -12.97 2.83 -15.43
C ALA A 78 -14.38 3.12 -15.96
N ASN A 79 -14.56 3.22 -17.29
CA ASN A 79 -15.87 3.35 -17.92
C ASN A 79 -16.78 2.14 -17.64
N GLN A 80 -16.22 0.93 -17.63
CA GLN A 80 -16.98 -0.31 -17.42
C GLN A 80 -17.26 -0.64 -15.94
N THR A 81 -16.31 -0.34 -15.06
CA THR A 81 -16.31 -0.85 -13.66
C THR A 81 -16.37 0.26 -12.62
N GLY A 82 -16.17 1.51 -13.00
CA GLY A 82 -15.98 2.63 -12.09
C GLY A 82 -14.64 2.63 -11.35
N LEU A 83 -13.80 1.58 -11.49
CA LEU A 83 -12.49 1.50 -10.83
C LEU A 83 -11.39 2.07 -11.73
N ILE A 84 -10.57 2.97 -11.18
CA ILE A 84 -9.52 3.67 -11.92
C ILE A 84 -8.22 2.85 -11.95
N PHE A 85 -7.51 2.79 -10.82
CA PHE A 85 -6.18 2.15 -10.76
C PHE A 85 -6.28 0.65 -10.43
N LEU A 86 -5.31 -0.09 -10.95
CA LEU A 86 -5.13 -1.52 -10.65
C LEU A 86 -4.51 -1.71 -9.27
N ASN A 87 -4.84 -2.80 -8.59
CA ASN A 87 -4.02 -3.22 -7.45
C ASN A 87 -2.65 -3.75 -7.92
N LYS A 88 -1.71 -3.88 -6.99
CA LYS A 88 -0.33 -4.28 -7.31
C LYS A 88 -0.21 -5.61 -8.07
N THR A 89 -1.06 -6.59 -7.76
CA THR A 89 -1.08 -7.88 -8.46
C THR A 89 -1.56 -7.72 -9.89
N GLN A 90 -2.74 -7.13 -10.06
CA GLN A 90 -3.32 -6.82 -11.38
C GLN A 90 -2.37 -5.99 -12.24
N GLN A 91 -1.67 -5.04 -11.61
CA GLN A 91 -0.70 -4.21 -12.30
C GLN A 91 0.50 -5.03 -12.78
N ASN A 92 1.08 -5.90 -11.95
CA ASN A 92 2.19 -6.76 -12.38
C ASN A 92 1.78 -7.66 -13.55
N ASP A 93 0.62 -8.32 -13.44
CA ASP A 93 0.09 -9.21 -14.48
C ASP A 93 -0.12 -8.44 -15.81
N CYS A 94 -0.58 -7.18 -15.71
CA CYS A 94 -0.76 -6.31 -16.87
C CYS A 94 0.52 -5.70 -17.43
N LEU A 95 1.50 -5.37 -16.59
CA LEU A 95 2.81 -4.91 -17.05
C LEU A 95 3.58 -6.04 -17.75
N ASP A 96 3.42 -7.29 -17.29
CA ASP A 96 3.95 -8.46 -17.97
C ASP A 96 3.35 -8.66 -19.37
N THR A 97 2.06 -8.35 -19.53
CA THR A 97 1.35 -8.40 -20.83
C THR A 97 1.73 -7.23 -21.75
N LEU A 98 2.08 -6.07 -21.18
CA LEU A 98 2.49 -4.87 -21.92
C LEU A 98 3.96 -4.92 -22.40
N LYS A 99 4.70 -5.99 -22.10
CA LYS A 99 6.06 -6.20 -22.61
C LYS A 99 6.06 -6.21 -24.13
N SER A 100 6.36 -5.06 -24.74
CA SER A 100 6.70 -4.99 -26.15
C SER A 100 8.05 -5.68 -26.36
N GLU A 101 8.17 -6.48 -27.42
CA GLU A 101 9.22 -7.47 -27.71
C GLU A 101 10.69 -6.98 -27.69
N GLU A 102 10.99 -5.71 -27.35
CA GLU A 102 12.38 -5.23 -27.31
C GLU A 102 12.81 -4.44 -26.06
N LYS A 103 11.92 -4.03 -25.13
CA LYS A 103 12.35 -3.25 -23.93
C LYS A 103 11.49 -3.50 -22.69
N ASP A 104 12.15 -3.55 -21.54
CA ASP A 104 11.53 -3.75 -20.23
C ASP A 104 10.79 -2.49 -19.75
N VAL A 105 9.47 -2.60 -19.68
CA VAL A 105 8.54 -1.55 -19.29
C VAL A 105 8.45 -1.37 -17.77
N PHE A 106 8.96 -2.32 -16.95
CA PHE A 106 9.01 -2.19 -15.49
C PHE A 106 9.88 -1.03 -15.01
N SER A 107 10.77 -0.52 -15.87
CA SER A 107 11.62 0.64 -15.60
C SER A 107 10.95 1.99 -15.91
N CYS A 108 9.73 1.99 -16.47
CA CYS A 108 9.10 3.19 -17.00
C CYS A 108 8.41 4.10 -15.97
N GLY A 109 8.15 3.62 -14.75
CA GLY A 109 7.42 4.38 -13.72
C GLY A 109 5.92 4.09 -13.67
N PHE A 110 5.43 3.09 -14.41
CA PHE A 110 4.00 2.73 -14.49
C PHE A 110 3.48 2.21 -13.15
N GLU A 111 4.36 1.50 -12.42
CA GLU A 111 4.14 0.94 -11.10
C GLU A 111 3.75 1.98 -10.04
N LYS A 112 3.98 3.28 -10.31
CA LYS A 112 3.56 4.38 -9.44
C LYS A 112 2.04 4.57 -9.42
N LEU A 113 1.34 4.24 -10.53
CA LEU A 113 -0.12 4.34 -10.69
C LEU A 113 -0.85 3.07 -10.21
N THR A 114 -0.55 2.65 -8.99
CA THR A 114 -1.16 1.48 -8.36
C THR A 114 -2.10 1.89 -7.23
N ARG A 115 -3.15 1.10 -7.02
CA ARG A 115 -4.07 1.26 -5.90
C ARG A 115 -3.34 0.98 -4.58
N GLY A 116 -3.54 1.85 -3.59
CA GLY A 116 -2.81 1.79 -2.32
C GLY A 116 -1.43 2.47 -2.38
N SER A 117 -1.11 3.18 -3.47
CA SER A 117 -0.01 4.15 -3.48
C SER A 117 -0.28 5.30 -2.50
N PRO A 118 0.77 5.97 -1.96
CA PRO A 118 0.60 7.06 -0.99
C PRO A 118 -0.31 8.18 -1.53
N GLY A 119 -1.36 8.49 -0.77
CA GLY A 119 -2.32 9.56 -1.08
C GLY A 119 -3.71 9.05 -1.46
N GLY A 120 -4.75 9.82 -1.12
CA GLY A 120 -6.14 9.36 -1.18
C GLY A 120 -6.63 8.98 -2.58
N CYS A 121 -6.09 9.61 -3.63
CA CYS A 121 -6.57 9.44 -5.00
C CYS A 121 -6.21 8.10 -5.65
N SER A 122 -5.24 7.36 -5.11
CA SER A 122 -4.89 6.02 -5.64
C SER A 122 -6.01 5.00 -5.43
N ASP A 123 -6.88 5.24 -4.44
CA ASP A 123 -8.04 4.40 -4.10
C ASP A 123 -9.36 4.93 -4.68
N TYR A 124 -9.34 6.06 -5.39
CA TYR A 124 -10.57 6.65 -5.91
C TYR A 124 -11.16 5.82 -7.05
N SER A 125 -12.46 5.58 -6.97
CA SER A 125 -13.31 5.26 -8.11
C SER A 125 -13.61 6.52 -8.92
N VAL A 126 -14.18 6.37 -10.12
CA VAL A 126 -14.71 7.50 -10.91
C VAL A 126 -15.70 8.31 -10.09
N THR A 127 -16.53 7.64 -9.28
CA THR A 127 -17.49 8.28 -8.38
C THR A 127 -16.77 9.09 -7.29
N ASP A 128 -15.68 8.57 -6.73
CA ASP A 128 -14.88 9.31 -5.74
C ASP A 128 -14.19 10.52 -6.35
N VAL A 129 -13.74 10.43 -7.61
CA VAL A 129 -13.21 11.61 -8.33
C VAL A 129 -14.30 12.66 -8.54
N VAL A 130 -15.51 12.26 -8.94
CA VAL A 130 -16.65 13.19 -9.08
C VAL A 130 -17.01 13.84 -7.73
N ASN A 131 -17.06 13.05 -6.66
CA ASN A 131 -17.47 13.52 -5.34
C ASN A 131 -16.40 14.39 -4.66
N ASN A 132 -15.13 14.00 -4.75
CA ASN A 132 -14.04 14.63 -4.00
C ASN A 132 -13.19 15.60 -4.83
N LEU A 133 -13.14 15.42 -6.16
CA LEU A 133 -12.35 16.24 -7.09
C LEU A 133 -13.21 16.81 -8.23
N GLY A 134 -14.53 16.86 -8.06
CA GLY A 134 -15.48 17.24 -9.12
C GLY A 134 -15.24 18.63 -9.71
N SER A 135 -14.79 19.59 -8.89
CA SER A 135 -14.41 20.93 -9.37
C SER A 135 -13.16 20.89 -10.26
N THR A 136 -12.13 20.13 -9.85
CA THR A 136 -10.92 19.91 -10.66
C THR A 136 -11.22 19.17 -11.95
N LEU A 137 -12.05 18.13 -11.89
CA LEU A 137 -12.51 17.37 -13.05
C LEU A 137 -13.29 18.26 -14.03
N LYS A 138 -14.19 19.10 -13.53
CA LYS A 138 -14.95 20.05 -14.35
C LYS A 138 -14.05 21.09 -15.00
N SER A 139 -13.15 21.71 -14.22
CA SER A 139 -12.20 22.70 -14.74
C SER A 139 -11.28 22.12 -15.81
N LEU A 140 -10.73 20.91 -15.59
CA LEU A 140 -9.92 20.22 -16.59
C LEU A 140 -10.75 19.88 -17.84
N GLY A 141 -11.98 19.40 -17.67
CA GLY A 141 -12.87 19.12 -18.79
C GLY A 141 -13.29 20.36 -19.59
N GLU A 142 -13.37 21.53 -18.95
CA GLU A 142 -13.67 22.82 -19.59
C GLU A 142 -12.45 23.36 -20.36
N ASP A 143 -11.27 23.33 -19.75
CA ASP A 143 -10.03 23.83 -20.34
C ASP A 143 -9.45 22.87 -21.40
N CYS A 144 -9.81 21.58 -21.35
CA CYS A 144 -9.45 20.54 -22.33
C CYS A 144 -10.58 20.25 -23.34
N LYS A 145 -11.41 21.25 -23.70
CA LYS A 145 -12.34 21.18 -24.84
C LYS A 145 -11.60 21.26 -26.18
N LEU A 146 -10.72 20.29 -26.43
CA LEU A 146 -10.00 20.16 -27.70
C LEU A 146 -11.00 19.77 -28.81
N TRP A 147 -10.97 20.48 -29.94
CA TRP A 147 -11.80 20.16 -31.11
C TRP A 147 -11.02 19.30 -32.10
N GLY A 148 -11.72 18.33 -32.70
CA GLY A 148 -11.19 17.53 -33.78
C GLY A 148 -11.00 18.37 -35.05
N SER A 149 -9.77 18.39 -35.54
CA SER A 149 -9.39 18.56 -36.95
C SER A 149 -9.39 19.93 -37.63
N ASP A 150 -9.60 21.08 -36.97
CA ASP A 150 -9.40 22.39 -37.65
C ASP A 150 -8.77 23.50 -36.76
N GLY A 151 -7.54 23.89 -37.13
CA GLY A 151 -7.04 25.28 -37.10
C GLY A 151 -6.69 25.98 -35.77
N GLU A 152 -7.36 25.70 -34.66
CA GLU A 152 -7.19 26.44 -33.38
C GLU A 152 -6.63 25.57 -32.23
N SER A 153 -6.00 24.43 -32.54
CA SER A 153 -5.64 23.41 -31.53
C SER A 153 -4.55 23.85 -30.53
N SER A 154 -3.73 24.86 -30.85
CA SER A 154 -2.62 25.30 -30.00
C SER A 154 -3.08 26.09 -28.77
N GLU A 155 -4.13 26.92 -28.89
CA GLU A 155 -4.62 27.74 -27.77
C GLU A 155 -5.41 26.88 -26.77
N ALA A 156 -6.30 26.03 -27.27
CA ALA A 156 -7.04 25.06 -26.44
C ALA A 156 -6.11 24.06 -25.75
N CYS A 157 -5.06 23.60 -26.43
CA CYS A 157 -4.03 22.79 -25.79
C CYS A 157 -3.23 23.59 -24.75
N GLY A 158 -2.96 24.87 -24.97
CA GLY A 158 -2.33 25.76 -23.99
C GLY A 158 -3.13 25.87 -22.69
N TYR A 159 -4.45 26.06 -22.76
CA TYR A 159 -5.31 26.09 -21.57
C TYR A 159 -5.35 24.72 -20.86
N CYS A 160 -5.49 23.64 -21.63
CA CYS A 160 -5.48 22.27 -21.10
C CYS A 160 -4.16 21.93 -20.39
N LEU A 161 -3.02 22.27 -21.00
CA LEU A 161 -1.68 22.04 -20.45
C LEU A 161 -1.44 22.88 -19.19
N ARG A 162 -1.85 24.15 -19.19
CA ARG A 162 -1.75 25.02 -18.01
C ARG A 162 -2.54 24.45 -16.83
N ARG A 163 -3.78 24.02 -17.07
CA ARG A 163 -4.60 23.40 -16.03
C ARG A 163 -3.97 22.12 -15.50
N TRP A 164 -3.44 21.30 -16.39
CA TRP A 164 -2.71 20.08 -16.05
C TRP A 164 -1.47 20.34 -15.19
N GLU A 165 -0.71 21.40 -15.48
CA GLU A 165 0.46 21.82 -14.71
C GLU A 165 0.08 22.36 -13.32
N GLU A 166 -0.98 23.18 -13.23
CA GLU A 166 -1.51 23.70 -11.96
C GLU A 166 -1.91 22.59 -10.99
N MET A 167 -2.43 21.47 -11.50
CA MET A 167 -2.76 20.29 -10.71
C MET A 167 -1.52 19.59 -10.12
N SER A 168 -0.33 19.82 -10.70
CA SER A 168 0.96 19.32 -10.19
C SER A 168 1.69 20.32 -9.28
N ALA A 169 1.37 21.61 -9.38
CA ALA A 169 2.13 22.71 -8.80
C ALA A 169 1.57 23.19 -7.45
N SER A 170 1.80 22.43 -6.39
CA SER A 170 1.98 23.02 -5.06
C SER A 170 3.48 23.08 -4.73
N SER A 171 4.07 24.27 -4.94
CA SER A 171 5.40 24.75 -4.52
C SER A 171 6.63 24.43 -5.38
N SER A 172 6.94 25.35 -6.30
CA SER A 172 8.31 25.71 -6.64
C SER A 172 8.96 26.43 -5.46
N THR A 173 9.74 25.71 -4.64
CA THR A 173 10.99 26.15 -3.97
C THR A 173 11.45 25.07 -2.98
N ASN A 174 12.68 24.60 -3.18
CA ASN A 174 13.58 23.89 -2.24
C ASN A 174 13.03 22.67 -1.45
N SER A 175 13.48 21.49 -1.90
CA SER A 175 13.84 20.29 -1.13
C SER A 175 12.88 19.71 -0.08
N SER A 176 11.57 19.97 -0.15
CA SER A 176 10.61 19.35 0.77
C SER A 176 9.50 18.55 0.04
N ASN A 177 9.60 17.23 0.22
CA ASN A 177 8.64 16.15 -0.02
C ASN A 177 8.36 15.71 -1.47
N ASP A 178 9.23 14.85 -2.01
CA ASP A 178 8.96 14.03 -3.20
C ASP A 178 7.65 13.23 -3.09
N ILE A 179 7.19 12.94 -1.87
CA ILE A 179 5.96 12.22 -1.58
C ILE A 179 4.71 13.04 -1.91
N MET A 180 4.71 14.36 -1.63
CA MET A 180 3.59 15.24 -1.97
C MET A 180 3.46 15.40 -3.48
N LYS A 181 4.60 15.40 -4.18
CA LYS A 181 4.62 15.42 -5.66
C LYS A 181 4.06 14.12 -6.24
N ILE A 182 4.37 12.96 -5.65
CA ILE A 182 3.82 11.67 -6.08
C ILE A 182 2.30 11.63 -5.88
N GLU A 183 1.80 12.07 -4.73
CA GLU A 183 0.35 12.12 -4.47
C GLU A 183 -0.38 13.07 -5.43
N ALA A 184 0.14 14.29 -5.64
CA ALA A 184 -0.43 15.23 -6.61
C ALA A 184 -0.46 14.63 -8.03
N ASN A 185 0.61 13.92 -8.41
CA ASN A 185 0.68 13.21 -9.69
C ASN A 185 -0.37 12.10 -9.78
N ILE A 186 -0.56 11.30 -8.74
CA ILE A 186 -1.60 10.26 -8.72
C ILE A 186 -3.00 10.89 -8.85
N CYS A 187 -3.27 11.97 -8.10
CA CYS A 187 -4.55 12.67 -8.17
C CYS A 187 -4.83 13.24 -9.56
N ARG A 188 -3.86 13.88 -10.22
CA ARG A 188 -4.07 14.38 -11.58
C ARG A 188 -4.33 13.26 -12.59
N PHE A 189 -3.65 12.11 -12.46
CA PHE A 189 -3.93 10.96 -13.32
C PHE A 189 -5.30 10.33 -13.02
N ALA A 190 -5.76 10.32 -11.77
CA ALA A 190 -7.11 9.87 -11.41
C ALA A 190 -8.18 10.75 -12.08
N VAL A 191 -7.97 12.08 -12.07
CA VAL A 191 -8.86 13.03 -12.75
C VAL A 191 -8.83 12.83 -14.26
N LEU A 192 -7.65 12.69 -14.87
CA LEU A 192 -7.51 12.46 -16.31
C LEU A 192 -8.19 11.16 -16.75
N ILE A 193 -7.95 10.05 -16.04
CA ILE A 193 -8.58 8.76 -16.36
C ILE A 193 -10.09 8.82 -16.15
N SER A 194 -10.58 9.53 -15.14
CA SER A 194 -12.01 9.75 -14.95
C SER A 194 -12.61 10.56 -16.09
N LEU A 195 -11.94 11.62 -16.52
CA LEU A 195 -12.37 12.45 -17.65
C LEU A 195 -12.40 11.65 -18.96
N THR A 196 -11.35 10.89 -19.24
CA THR A 196 -11.27 10.07 -20.47
C THR A 196 -12.26 8.90 -20.44
N SER A 197 -12.53 8.33 -19.27
CA SER A 197 -13.56 7.29 -19.12
C SER A 197 -14.98 7.77 -19.44
N GLN A 198 -15.28 9.06 -19.27
CA GLN A 198 -16.58 9.65 -19.62
C GLN A 198 -16.75 9.83 -21.14
N ARG A 199 -15.65 9.86 -21.88
CA ARG A 199 -15.61 10.06 -23.34
C ARG A 199 -14.93 8.91 -24.06
N MET A 200 -15.13 7.70 -23.55
CA MET A 200 -14.41 6.50 -24.01
C MET A 200 -14.63 6.16 -25.50
N TYR A 201 -15.73 6.66 -26.08
CA TYR A 201 -16.10 6.46 -27.48
C TYR A 201 -15.67 7.59 -28.43
N ASP A 202 -15.12 8.69 -27.89
CA ASP A 202 -14.63 9.84 -28.66
C ASP A 202 -13.13 9.69 -28.92
N VAL A 203 -12.78 8.82 -29.87
CA VAL A 203 -11.39 8.40 -30.14
C VAL A 203 -10.51 9.57 -30.60
N GLU A 204 -11.06 10.52 -31.34
CA GLU A 204 -10.34 11.72 -31.82
C GLU A 204 -10.04 12.69 -30.68
N TRP A 205 -11.02 12.92 -29.79
CA TRP A 205 -10.81 13.73 -28.59
C TRP A 205 -9.79 13.09 -27.65
N LEU A 206 -9.88 11.77 -27.44
CA LEU A 206 -8.93 11.03 -26.62
C LEU A 206 -7.50 11.11 -27.20
N GLN A 207 -7.34 11.02 -28.52
CA GLN A 207 -6.03 11.19 -29.17
C GLN A 207 -5.49 12.60 -28.93
N SER A 208 -6.34 13.61 -29.13
CA SER A 208 -6.00 15.02 -28.99
C SER A 208 -5.54 15.34 -27.57
N ILE A 209 -6.22 14.83 -26.55
CA ILE A 209 -5.85 15.10 -25.15
C ILE A 209 -4.56 14.38 -24.76
N TYR A 210 -4.34 13.12 -25.18
CA TYR A 210 -3.09 12.42 -24.90
C TYR A 210 -1.90 13.04 -25.64
N ASN A 211 -2.08 13.50 -26.87
CA ASN A 211 -1.05 14.24 -27.61
C ASN A 211 -0.76 15.61 -27.01
N CYS A 212 -1.79 16.33 -26.56
CA CYS A 212 -1.63 17.63 -25.93
C CYS A 212 -0.84 17.54 -24.61
N LEU A 213 -1.24 16.63 -23.72
CA LEU A 213 -0.60 16.48 -22.40
C LEU A 213 0.74 15.72 -22.46
N GLY A 214 0.94 14.87 -23.48
CA GLY A 214 2.19 14.16 -23.73
C GLY A 214 3.26 15.02 -24.42
N SER A 215 2.88 16.06 -25.16
CA SER A 215 3.79 16.92 -25.90
C SER A 215 4.35 18.07 -25.06
N LYS A 216 5.66 18.05 -24.76
CA LYS A 216 6.38 19.20 -24.18
C LYS A 216 6.95 20.19 -25.19
N ASN A 217 6.66 20.03 -26.49
CA ASN A 217 7.24 20.86 -27.55
C ASN A 217 6.21 21.80 -28.20
N LEU A 218 5.39 22.52 -27.42
CA LEU A 218 4.81 23.77 -27.92
C LEU A 218 5.75 24.92 -27.53
N PRO A 219 6.36 25.64 -28.50
CA PRO A 219 7.30 26.70 -28.20
C PRO A 219 6.53 27.90 -27.60
N LEU A 220 6.75 28.17 -26.31
CA LEU A 220 6.49 29.50 -25.77
C LEU A 220 7.52 30.45 -26.38
N ALA A 221 7.01 31.46 -27.07
CA ALA A 221 7.79 32.48 -27.77
C ALA A 221 8.67 33.31 -26.82
N ASP A 222 9.83 33.73 -27.36
CA ASP A 222 10.74 34.81 -26.94
C ASP A 222 11.54 34.61 -25.62
N GLN A 223 12.88 34.77 -25.54
CA GLN A 223 13.84 35.55 -26.33
C GLN A 223 15.24 34.90 -26.42
N ALA A 224 15.97 35.34 -27.45
CA ALA A 224 17.37 35.03 -27.80
C ALA A 224 18.43 35.40 -26.75
N LYS A 225 19.55 34.64 -26.74
CA LYS A 225 20.90 35.11 -27.16
C LYS A 225 21.99 34.03 -27.02
N ASP A 226 22.79 33.92 -28.08
CA ASP A 226 24.24 33.66 -28.21
C ASP A 226 24.91 32.55 -27.35
N GLY A 227 25.74 31.63 -27.85
CA GLY A 227 26.37 31.44 -29.16
C GLY A 227 27.48 30.37 -29.04
N VAL A 228 27.73 29.68 -30.16
CA VAL A 228 29.04 29.24 -30.72
C VAL A 228 29.94 28.25 -29.91
N ASP A 229 30.01 27.03 -30.47
CA ASP A 229 31.19 26.19 -30.82
C ASP A 229 32.11 25.62 -29.71
N ASP A 230 32.29 24.29 -29.69
CA ASP A 230 33.45 23.59 -30.27
C ASP A 230 33.42 22.08 -29.92
N THR A 231 34.26 21.37 -30.65
CA THR A 231 34.30 20.00 -31.16
C THR A 231 34.67 18.84 -30.23
N SER A 232 34.38 17.64 -30.77
CA SER A 232 35.23 16.42 -30.77
C SER A 232 35.55 15.70 -29.45
N HIS A 233 35.13 14.42 -29.36
CA HIS A 233 36.07 13.29 -29.47
C HIS A 233 35.34 11.94 -29.57
N LYS A 234 35.51 11.26 -30.71
CA LYS A 234 35.40 9.79 -30.82
C LYS A 234 36.70 9.18 -30.30
N GLY A 235 36.63 8.11 -29.50
CA GLY A 235 37.80 7.27 -29.25
C GLY A 235 37.72 6.24 -28.13
N ARG A 236 37.38 5.00 -28.53
CA ARG A 236 37.98 3.72 -28.08
C ARG A 236 37.50 3.10 -26.76
N GLU A 237 36.49 2.23 -26.90
CA GLU A 237 36.30 1.04 -26.05
C GLU A 237 37.29 -0.09 -26.41
N VAL A 238 37.28 -1.12 -25.55
CA VAL A 238 38.00 -2.41 -25.57
C VAL A 238 39.28 -2.45 -24.72
N LEU A 239 39.12 -2.76 -23.42
CA LEU A 239 39.92 -3.75 -22.66
C LEU A 239 39.62 -3.84 -21.13
N ILE A 240 38.36 -3.74 -20.66
CA ILE A 240 38.03 -3.97 -19.23
C ILE A 240 36.87 -4.98 -19.00
N GLY A 241 36.12 -5.36 -20.04
CA GLY A 241 34.97 -6.28 -19.91
C GLY A 241 35.32 -7.76 -19.63
N GLY A 242 36.52 -8.21 -19.99
CA GLY A 242 36.87 -9.64 -19.91
C GLY A 242 37.11 -10.16 -18.49
N VAL A 243 37.65 -9.32 -17.60
CA VAL A 243 38.02 -9.76 -16.24
C VAL A 243 36.82 -9.74 -15.28
N VAL A 244 35.90 -8.79 -15.48
CA VAL A 244 34.66 -8.68 -14.69
C VAL A 244 33.67 -9.79 -15.03
N GLY A 245 33.58 -10.18 -16.31
CA GLY A 245 32.69 -11.29 -16.73
C GLY A 245 33.12 -12.65 -16.14
N ILE A 246 34.42 -12.95 -16.16
CA ILE A 246 34.94 -14.23 -15.66
C ILE A 246 34.81 -14.33 -14.13
N THR A 247 35.02 -13.23 -13.40
CA THR A 247 34.87 -13.22 -11.93
C THR A 247 33.43 -13.42 -11.47
N ILE A 248 32.45 -12.87 -12.19
CA ILE A 248 31.02 -13.04 -11.88
C ILE A 248 30.57 -14.49 -12.14
N VAL A 249 31.00 -15.09 -13.25
CA VAL A 249 30.63 -16.47 -13.59
C VAL A 249 31.22 -17.48 -12.58
N VAL A 250 32.48 -17.28 -12.15
CA VAL A 250 33.11 -18.13 -11.14
C VAL A 250 32.44 -17.98 -9.78
N ALA A 251 32.05 -16.76 -9.38
CA ALA A 251 31.33 -16.52 -8.13
C ALA A 251 29.94 -17.18 -8.11
N ILE A 252 29.20 -17.15 -9.22
CA ILE A 252 27.90 -17.81 -9.35
C ILE A 252 28.06 -19.33 -9.32
N ALA A 253 29.08 -19.88 -10.00
CA ALA A 253 29.36 -21.32 -9.97
C ALA A 253 29.72 -21.81 -8.55
N LEU A 254 30.53 -21.05 -7.81
CA LEU A 254 30.89 -21.36 -6.42
C LEU A 254 29.67 -21.27 -5.48
N MET A 255 28.78 -20.29 -5.67
CA MET A 255 27.53 -20.20 -4.90
C MET A 255 26.59 -21.39 -5.15
N ILE A 256 26.51 -21.90 -6.38
CA ILE A 256 25.70 -23.07 -6.73
C ILE A 256 26.29 -24.34 -6.11
N LEU A 257 27.61 -24.49 -6.12
CA LEU A 257 28.31 -25.63 -5.51
C LEU A 257 28.19 -25.61 -3.97
N CYS A 258 28.30 -24.45 -3.33
CA CYS A 258 28.06 -24.28 -1.89
C CYS A 258 26.60 -24.60 -1.51
N ARG A 259 25.62 -24.24 -2.35
CA ARG A 259 24.20 -24.57 -2.12
C ARG A 259 23.89 -26.06 -2.24
N LYS A 260 24.62 -26.81 -3.08
CA LYS A 260 24.50 -28.28 -3.16
C LYS A 260 25.15 -29.00 -1.97
N SER A 261 26.20 -28.44 -1.37
CA SER A 261 26.84 -29.00 -0.18
C SER A 261 26.01 -28.82 1.10
N ILE A 262 25.22 -27.74 1.20
CA ILE A 262 24.38 -27.45 2.38
C ILE A 262 23.04 -28.22 2.36
N LYS A 263 22.51 -28.56 1.18
CA LYS A 263 21.29 -29.42 1.06
C LYS A 263 21.56 -30.92 1.29
N GLY A 264 22.80 -31.34 1.50
CA GLY A 264 23.20 -32.74 1.70
C GLY A 264 23.34 -33.21 3.16
N LYS A 265 23.04 -32.38 4.17
CA LYS A 265 23.27 -32.72 5.59
C LYS A 265 22.06 -32.66 6.53
N PHE A 266 20.84 -32.53 6.02
CA PHE A 266 19.62 -32.64 6.84
C PHE A 266 18.62 -33.62 6.22
N ARG A 267 18.96 -34.91 6.26
CA ARG A 267 18.02 -36.04 6.17
C ARG A 267 18.74 -37.34 6.53
N LYS A 268 18.75 -37.68 7.82
CA LYS A 268 18.71 -39.07 8.32
C LYS A 268 18.64 -39.12 9.84
N GLY A 269 17.59 -39.81 10.32
CA GLY A 269 17.51 -40.42 11.65
C GLY A 269 16.49 -39.77 12.58
N ILE A 270 15.38 -40.46 12.85
CA ILE A 270 15.14 -41.14 14.14
C ILE A 270 13.82 -41.92 14.01
N ASP A 271 13.92 -43.25 14.10
CA ASP A 271 12.81 -44.12 14.49
C ASP A 271 12.79 -44.25 16.02
N ALA A 272 11.57 -44.15 16.57
CA ALA A 272 11.02 -44.59 17.85
C ALA A 272 11.94 -44.93 19.06
N ARG A 273 11.76 -44.20 20.19
CA ARG A 273 11.35 -44.76 21.50
C ARG A 273 10.96 -43.67 22.54
N ASN A 274 10.01 -44.06 23.40
CA ASN A 274 9.23 -43.31 24.39
C ASN A 274 9.95 -42.47 25.48
N ASP A 275 9.11 -41.62 26.07
CA ASP A 275 9.12 -41.00 27.41
C ASP A 275 9.99 -39.76 27.62
N SER A 276 9.36 -38.59 27.58
CA SER A 276 8.94 -37.89 28.82
C SER A 276 8.23 -36.59 28.45
N ASN A 277 7.08 -36.34 29.10
CA ASN A 277 6.25 -35.14 28.99
C ASN A 277 7.06 -33.84 28.95
N SER A 278 7.00 -33.14 27.82
CA SER A 278 7.20 -31.70 27.74
C SER A 278 6.12 -31.14 26.84
N GLU A 279 5.24 -30.33 27.41
CA GLU A 279 4.13 -29.64 26.73
C GLU A 279 4.65 -28.82 25.54
N GLU A 280 4.59 -29.40 24.33
CA GLU A 280 4.57 -28.63 23.09
C GLU A 280 3.21 -27.93 23.03
N SER A 281 3.21 -26.61 23.24
CA SER A 281 2.07 -25.72 23.00
C SER A 281 1.72 -25.71 21.50
N SER A 282 1.02 -26.75 21.06
CA SER A 282 0.34 -26.81 19.76
C SER A 282 -0.77 -25.75 19.74
N TYR A 283 -0.59 -24.69 18.95
CA TYR A 283 -1.60 -23.66 18.77
C TYR A 283 -2.91 -24.26 18.26
N HIS A 284 -4.04 -23.69 18.68
CA HIS A 284 -5.35 -24.22 18.36
C HIS A 284 -5.67 -24.02 16.86
N LYS A 285 -5.37 -25.05 16.06
CA LYS A 285 -5.78 -25.13 14.66
C LYS A 285 -7.29 -25.33 14.62
N ILE A 286 -8.00 -24.30 14.18
CA ILE A 286 -9.45 -24.33 14.02
C ILE A 286 -9.75 -24.97 12.66
N SER A 287 -10.69 -25.90 12.62
CA SER A 287 -11.03 -26.57 11.37
C SER A 287 -11.76 -25.61 10.42
N LEU A 288 -11.55 -25.78 9.10
CA LEU A 288 -12.26 -25.01 8.08
C LEU A 288 -13.79 -25.08 8.28
N LYS A 289 -14.31 -26.27 8.59
CA LYS A 289 -15.72 -26.51 8.88
C LYS A 289 -16.22 -25.64 10.03
N GLU A 290 -15.42 -25.49 11.08
CA GLU A 290 -15.77 -24.67 12.24
C GLU A 290 -15.76 -23.18 11.90
N VAL A 291 -14.81 -22.70 11.12
CA VAL A 291 -14.78 -21.31 10.63
C VAL A 291 -16.04 -20.97 9.83
N TYR A 292 -16.40 -21.83 8.87
CA TYR A 292 -17.60 -21.64 8.05
C TYR A 292 -18.88 -21.75 8.90
N SER A 293 -18.95 -22.69 9.84
CA SER A 293 -20.09 -22.80 10.76
C SER A 293 -20.22 -21.55 11.64
N ALA A 294 -19.12 -21.06 12.22
CA ALA A 294 -19.12 -19.92 13.13
C ALA A 294 -19.51 -18.62 12.45
N THR A 295 -19.18 -18.47 11.17
CA THR A 295 -19.45 -17.26 10.37
C THR A 295 -20.72 -17.35 9.53
N ASN A 296 -21.51 -18.42 9.66
CA ASN A 296 -22.65 -18.71 8.79
C ASN A 296 -22.27 -18.65 7.30
N ASN A 297 -21.26 -19.42 6.92
CA ASN A 297 -20.66 -19.48 5.60
C ASN A 297 -20.18 -18.12 5.08
N LEU A 298 -19.46 -17.37 5.92
CA LEU A 298 -18.96 -16.03 5.60
C LEU A 298 -20.08 -15.09 5.11
N SER A 299 -21.25 -15.16 5.75
CA SER A 299 -22.42 -14.35 5.39
C SER A 299 -22.09 -12.85 5.35
N ALA A 300 -22.71 -12.14 4.41
CA ALA A 300 -22.61 -10.68 4.32
C ALA A 300 -23.12 -9.99 5.60
N ASP A 301 -24.09 -10.57 6.31
CA ASP A 301 -24.60 -10.03 7.58
C ASP A 301 -23.55 -10.09 8.71
N ASN A 302 -22.55 -10.94 8.54
CA ASN A 302 -21.43 -11.11 9.44
C ASN A 302 -20.20 -10.30 9.02
N PHE A 303 -20.21 -9.63 7.87
CA PHE A 303 -19.10 -8.78 7.45
C PHE A 303 -18.96 -7.57 8.39
N ILE A 304 -17.75 -7.36 8.92
CA ILE A 304 -17.45 -6.22 9.81
C ILE A 304 -16.38 -5.27 9.26
N GLY A 305 -15.63 -5.67 8.24
CA GLY A 305 -14.67 -4.80 7.59
C GLY A 305 -13.77 -5.48 6.57
N GLN A 306 -13.05 -4.69 5.78
CA GLN A 306 -12.07 -5.16 4.82
C GLN A 306 -10.80 -4.32 4.90
N GLY A 307 -9.66 -4.99 5.01
CA GLY A 307 -8.33 -4.39 4.93
C GLY A 307 -7.56 -4.90 3.72
N ILE A 308 -6.29 -4.48 3.61
CA ILE A 308 -5.38 -4.92 2.54
C ILE A 308 -5.21 -6.45 2.55
N ALA A 309 -5.11 -7.03 3.74
CA ALA A 309 -4.87 -8.45 3.92
C ALA A 309 -6.11 -9.33 3.69
N GLY A 310 -7.32 -8.75 3.64
CA GLY A 310 -8.54 -9.54 3.43
C GLY A 310 -9.79 -9.00 4.13
N LYS A 311 -10.83 -9.82 4.17
CA LYS A 311 -12.14 -9.50 4.75
C LYS A 311 -12.25 -10.03 6.17
N VAL A 312 -12.96 -9.33 7.04
CA VAL A 312 -13.18 -9.72 8.43
C VAL A 312 -14.67 -9.94 8.68
N TYR A 313 -15.00 -11.05 9.33
CA TYR A 313 -16.35 -11.46 9.67
C TYR A 313 -16.49 -11.69 11.17
N LYS A 314 -17.62 -11.30 11.76
CA LYS A 314 -18.00 -11.76 13.11
C LYS A 314 -18.45 -13.22 13.04
N GLY A 315 -18.23 -13.97 14.10
CA GLY A 315 -18.71 -15.34 14.23
C GLY A 315 -18.89 -15.76 15.68
N ILE A 316 -19.49 -16.93 15.87
CA ILE A 316 -19.69 -17.55 17.18
C ILE A 316 -19.20 -18.99 17.09
N LEU A 317 -18.18 -19.34 17.88
CA LEU A 317 -17.67 -20.70 17.97
C LEU A 317 -18.70 -21.64 18.64
N SER A 318 -18.46 -22.95 18.52
CA SER A 318 -19.35 -23.98 19.05
C SER A 318 -19.55 -23.92 20.58
N ASP A 319 -18.59 -23.37 21.30
CA ASP A 319 -18.61 -23.12 22.75
C ASP A 319 -19.32 -21.80 23.13
N GLY A 320 -19.82 -21.04 22.15
CA GLY A 320 -20.48 -19.75 22.34
C GLY A 320 -19.53 -18.54 22.36
N GLN A 321 -18.22 -18.73 22.14
CA GLN A 321 -17.28 -17.62 22.10
C GLN A 321 -17.48 -16.76 20.84
N HIS A 322 -17.66 -15.45 21.04
CA HIS A 322 -17.71 -14.48 19.94
C HIS A 322 -16.30 -14.20 19.40
N ILE A 323 -16.15 -14.28 18.08
CA ILE A 323 -14.87 -14.18 17.38
C ILE A 323 -14.92 -13.23 16.19
N ALA A 324 -13.75 -12.74 15.79
CA ALA A 324 -13.52 -12.06 14.52
C ALA A 324 -12.64 -12.94 13.62
N VAL A 325 -13.15 -13.31 12.45
CA VAL A 325 -12.47 -14.16 11.47
C VAL A 325 -11.95 -13.29 10.34
N LYS A 326 -10.63 -13.14 10.24
CA LYS A 326 -9.95 -12.48 9.12
C LYS A 326 -9.66 -13.54 8.05
N HIS A 327 -10.43 -13.51 6.97
CA HIS A 327 -10.22 -14.32 5.78
C HIS A 327 -9.17 -13.64 4.90
N LEU A 328 -8.00 -14.27 4.79
CA LEU A 328 -6.91 -13.85 3.92
C LEU A 328 -7.16 -14.40 2.52
N ILE A 329 -7.49 -13.51 1.60
CA ILE A 329 -7.78 -13.85 0.20
C ILE A 329 -6.45 -13.70 -0.57
N ASN A 330 -6.02 -14.75 -1.29
CA ASN A 330 -4.79 -14.86 -2.13
C ASN A 330 -3.45 -15.28 -1.47
N ASP A 331 -2.69 -16.09 -2.23
CA ASP A 331 -1.31 -16.57 -1.96
C ASP A 331 -0.29 -15.47 -1.60
N GLY A 332 -0.51 -14.24 -2.08
CA GLY A 332 0.36 -13.09 -1.79
C GLY A 332 0.38 -12.66 -0.32
N HIS A 333 -0.55 -13.15 0.50
CA HIS A 333 -0.65 -12.82 1.92
C HIS A 333 -0.13 -13.94 2.84
N MET A 334 0.43 -15.02 2.31
CA MET A 334 1.05 -16.08 3.11
C MET A 334 2.16 -15.55 4.03
N GLU A 335 2.95 -14.56 3.57
CA GLU A 335 3.94 -13.88 4.43
C GLU A 335 3.26 -13.18 5.62
N THR A 336 2.08 -12.58 5.40
CA THR A 336 1.30 -11.90 6.44
C THR A 336 0.70 -12.92 7.40
N PHE A 337 0.17 -14.03 6.90
CA PHE A 337 -0.34 -15.14 7.71
C PHE A 337 0.75 -15.72 8.59
N VAL A 338 1.87 -16.14 8.00
CA VAL A 338 3.01 -16.72 8.72
C VAL A 338 3.54 -15.73 9.75
N ARG A 339 3.64 -14.44 9.40
CA ARG A 339 4.07 -13.41 10.35
C ARG A 339 3.08 -13.26 11.50
N GLU A 340 1.78 -13.10 11.25
CA GLU A 340 0.79 -12.91 12.32
C GLU A 340 0.76 -14.13 13.23
N VAL A 341 0.77 -15.34 12.68
CA VAL A 341 0.83 -16.59 13.46
C VAL A 341 2.11 -16.68 14.27
N THR A 342 3.28 -16.44 13.67
CA THR A 342 4.58 -16.58 14.35
C THR A 342 4.82 -15.48 15.39
N SER A 343 4.46 -14.23 15.08
CA SER A 343 4.70 -13.08 15.95
C SER A 343 3.68 -12.97 17.09
N LEU A 344 2.43 -13.42 16.91
CA LEU A 344 1.37 -13.25 17.92
C LEU A 344 1.02 -14.49 18.71
N ALA A 345 1.37 -15.69 18.23
CA ALA A 345 1.08 -16.97 18.87
C ALA A 345 1.29 -16.98 20.39
N HIS A 346 2.38 -16.34 20.85
CA HIS A 346 2.78 -16.30 22.26
C HIS A 346 2.60 -14.93 22.91
N VAL A 347 2.18 -13.93 22.15
CA VAL A 347 2.08 -12.56 22.62
C VAL A 347 0.69 -12.32 23.19
N LYS A 348 0.59 -12.35 24.52
CA LYS A 348 -0.65 -12.09 25.26
C LYS A 348 -0.49 -10.89 26.17
N HIS A 349 -1.35 -9.89 25.98
CA HIS A 349 -1.39 -8.69 26.80
C HIS A 349 -2.80 -8.08 26.79
N PRO A 350 -3.30 -7.50 27.89
CA PRO A 350 -4.66 -6.96 27.96
C PRO A 350 -4.99 -5.90 26.90
N ASN A 351 -3.99 -5.16 26.41
CA ASN A 351 -4.13 -4.12 25.40
C ASN A 351 -3.71 -4.54 23.98
N LEU A 352 -3.60 -5.84 23.71
CA LEU A 352 -3.39 -6.38 22.36
C LEU A 352 -4.53 -7.36 22.04
N VAL A 353 -5.02 -7.34 20.80
CA VAL A 353 -6.06 -8.27 20.36
C VAL A 353 -5.47 -9.68 20.29
N ALA A 354 -6.07 -10.61 21.03
CA ALA A 354 -5.63 -11.98 21.12
C ALA A 354 -5.96 -12.76 19.83
N LEU A 355 -4.93 -13.36 19.24
CA LEU A 355 -5.09 -14.43 18.25
C LEU A 355 -5.51 -15.72 18.99
N LEU A 356 -6.73 -16.17 18.73
CA LEU A 356 -7.31 -17.36 19.37
C LEU A 356 -6.96 -18.64 18.61
N GLY A 357 -6.81 -18.55 17.29
CA GLY A 357 -6.47 -19.67 16.44
C GLY A 357 -6.25 -19.28 14.99
N HIS A 358 -5.91 -20.26 14.17
CA HIS A 358 -5.78 -20.10 12.72
C HIS A 358 -6.34 -21.32 12.00
N CYS A 359 -6.66 -21.15 10.72
CA CYS A 359 -6.97 -22.22 9.80
C CYS A 359 -6.14 -22.02 8.53
N ASP A 360 -5.26 -22.96 8.22
CA ASP A 360 -4.51 -23.08 6.98
C ASP A 360 -5.17 -24.16 6.11
N GLY A 361 -5.96 -23.74 5.12
CA GLY A 361 -6.46 -24.59 4.04
C GLY A 361 -5.50 -24.59 2.83
N GLU A 362 -5.80 -25.39 1.79
CA GLU A 362 -4.98 -25.44 0.57
C GLU A 362 -4.98 -24.10 -0.19
N ASP A 363 -6.12 -23.40 -0.24
CA ASP A 363 -6.30 -22.14 -1.00
C ASP A 363 -6.78 -20.95 -0.13
N GLU A 364 -7.14 -21.18 1.13
CA GLU A 364 -7.70 -20.16 2.03
C GLU A 364 -7.05 -20.22 3.41
N CYS A 365 -6.64 -19.05 3.91
CA CYS A 365 -6.10 -18.90 5.26
C CYS A 365 -7.00 -18.00 6.11
N PHE A 366 -7.26 -18.42 7.34
CA PHE A 366 -8.06 -17.67 8.30
C PHE A 366 -7.29 -17.44 9.59
N LEU A 367 -7.40 -16.22 10.10
CA LEU A 367 -6.95 -15.87 11.45
C LEU A 367 -8.17 -15.59 12.30
N VAL A 368 -8.24 -16.21 13.46
CA VAL A 368 -9.38 -16.12 14.38
C VAL A 368 -8.95 -15.34 15.61
N TYR A 369 -9.57 -14.19 15.81
CA TYR A 369 -9.29 -13.23 16.87
C TYR A 369 -10.45 -13.15 17.86
N GLU A 370 -10.18 -12.65 19.06
CA GLU A 370 -11.23 -12.17 19.95
C GLU A 370 -12.04 -11.03 19.29
N LEU A 371 -13.36 -10.98 19.52
CA LEU A 371 -14.21 -9.94 18.97
C LEU A 371 -14.26 -8.70 19.88
N CYS A 372 -13.87 -7.54 19.35
CA CYS A 372 -14.09 -6.25 19.99
C CYS A 372 -15.32 -5.55 19.42
N HIS A 373 -16.37 -5.48 20.23
CA HIS A 373 -17.73 -5.15 19.80
C HIS A 373 -17.97 -3.68 19.47
N ASN A 374 -17.13 -2.75 19.94
CA ASN A 374 -17.38 -1.31 19.81
C ASN A 374 -16.69 -0.70 18.56
N GLY A 375 -16.18 -1.52 17.65
CA GLY A 375 -15.50 -1.08 16.44
C GLY A 375 -14.09 -0.57 16.72
N ASN A 376 -13.61 0.40 15.93
CA ASN A 376 -12.26 0.95 16.04
C ASN A 376 -12.25 2.45 16.40
N LEU A 377 -11.11 2.95 16.88
CA LEU A 377 -10.94 4.34 17.31
C LEU A 377 -11.22 5.36 16.19
N SER A 378 -10.97 5.01 14.93
CA SER A 378 -11.27 5.89 13.78
C SER A 378 -12.75 6.24 13.72
N GLU A 379 -13.63 5.26 13.90
CA GLU A 379 -15.08 5.48 13.95
C GLU A 379 -15.49 6.35 15.13
N TRP A 380 -14.85 6.17 16.29
CA TRP A 380 -15.16 6.95 17.49
C TRP A 380 -14.70 8.41 17.39
N LEU A 381 -13.57 8.68 16.74
CA LEU A 381 -13.07 10.04 16.54
C LEU A 381 -13.80 10.75 15.40
N PHE A 382 -13.97 10.10 14.25
CA PHE A 382 -14.43 10.75 13.01
C PHE A 382 -15.89 10.46 12.65
N GLY A 383 -16.54 9.50 13.31
CA GLY A 383 -17.97 9.22 13.12
C GLY A 383 -18.86 10.36 13.61
N LYS A 384 -20.00 10.57 12.97
CA LYS A 384 -20.94 11.66 13.34
C LYS A 384 -21.64 11.39 14.67
N ASP A 385 -22.02 10.15 14.93
CA ASP A 385 -22.86 9.75 16.07
C ASP A 385 -22.07 9.11 17.23
N LYS A 386 -20.74 9.18 17.19
CA LYS A 386 -19.85 8.66 18.23
C LYS A 386 -19.07 9.81 18.88
N ILE A 387 -19.06 9.81 20.21
CA ILE A 387 -18.36 10.81 21.03
C ILE A 387 -17.58 10.06 22.11
N LEU A 388 -16.31 10.41 22.25
CA LEU A 388 -15.47 10.01 23.38
C LEU A 388 -15.26 11.20 24.30
N THR A 389 -15.57 11.02 25.57
CA THR A 389 -15.22 11.97 26.64
C THR A 389 -13.71 12.13 26.73
N TRP A 390 -13.26 13.23 27.33
CA TRP A 390 -11.84 13.46 27.57
C TRP A 390 -11.18 12.33 28.38
N ILE A 391 -11.86 11.83 29.40
CA ILE A 391 -11.35 10.73 30.24
C ILE A 391 -11.20 9.44 29.42
N GLN A 392 -12.19 9.08 28.61
CA GLN A 392 -12.10 7.90 27.74
C GLN A 392 -10.96 8.02 26.73
N ARG A 393 -10.73 9.22 26.17
CA ARG A 393 -9.61 9.47 25.25
C ARG A 393 -8.25 9.24 25.92
N LEU A 394 -8.09 9.67 27.17
CA LEU A 394 -6.89 9.42 27.95
C LEU A 394 -6.73 7.93 28.28
N GLU A 395 -7.79 7.25 28.72
CA GLU A 395 -7.77 5.82 29.05
C GLU A 395 -7.41 4.96 27.82
N ILE A 396 -8.02 5.24 26.67
CA ILE A 396 -7.67 4.61 25.38
C ILE A 396 -6.20 4.87 25.02
N SER A 397 -5.71 6.10 25.21
CA SER A 397 -4.31 6.44 24.92
C SER A 397 -3.34 5.66 25.82
N ILE A 398 -3.67 5.52 27.11
CA ILE A 398 -2.87 4.76 28.08
C ILE A 398 -2.84 3.28 27.71
N ASP A 399 -4.00 2.71 27.38
CA ASP A 399 -4.13 1.32 26.94
C ASP A 399 -3.25 1.02 25.72
N CYS A 400 -3.34 1.85 24.67
CA CYS A 400 -2.48 1.73 23.51
C CYS A 400 -0.99 1.86 23.86
N ALA A 401 -0.65 2.82 24.74
CA ALA A 401 0.73 3.04 25.14
C ALA A 401 1.31 1.85 25.93
N ARG A 402 0.51 1.23 26.80
CA ARG A 402 0.88 0.00 27.53
C ARG A 402 1.09 -1.18 26.59
N GLY A 403 0.19 -1.36 25.61
CA GLY A 403 0.35 -2.39 24.57
C GLY A 403 1.65 -2.22 23.78
N LEU A 404 1.94 -1.00 23.33
CA LEU A 404 3.20 -0.69 22.64
C LEU A 404 4.43 -0.86 23.54
N TRP A 405 4.34 -0.43 24.79
CA TRP A 405 5.44 -0.61 25.75
C TRP A 405 5.78 -2.08 25.93
N PHE A 406 4.77 -2.93 26.12
CA PHE A 406 4.94 -4.38 26.20
C PHE A 406 5.62 -4.96 24.95
N LEU A 407 5.20 -4.55 23.75
CA LEU A 407 5.81 -5.02 22.50
C LEU A 407 7.28 -4.61 22.38
N HIS A 408 7.60 -3.37 22.78
CA HIS A 408 8.95 -2.83 22.68
C HIS A 408 9.92 -3.43 23.69
N THR A 409 9.41 -3.94 24.82
CA THR A 409 10.19 -4.60 25.88
C THR A 409 10.03 -6.11 25.89
N TYR A 410 9.45 -6.68 24.83
CA TYR A 410 9.19 -8.12 24.76
C TYR A 410 10.50 -8.93 24.92
N PRO A 411 10.55 -9.92 25.84
CA PRO A 411 11.81 -10.56 26.24
C PRO A 411 12.59 -11.25 25.11
N GLU A 412 11.89 -11.79 24.12
CA GLU A 412 12.51 -12.53 23.00
C GLU A 412 13.01 -11.61 21.87
N GLY A 413 12.81 -10.30 22.02
CA GLY A 413 13.18 -9.28 21.04
C GLY A 413 12.09 -8.23 20.88
N CYS A 414 12.49 -6.99 20.61
CA CYS A 414 11.57 -5.88 20.44
C CYS A 414 10.66 -6.11 19.23
N ILE A 415 9.35 -6.16 19.48
CA ILE A 415 8.34 -6.30 18.42
C ILE A 415 7.93 -4.89 18.01
N VAL A 416 8.24 -4.51 16.77
CA VAL A 416 7.81 -3.24 16.18
C VAL A 416 6.56 -3.48 15.35
N HIS A 417 5.47 -2.78 15.66
CA HIS A 417 4.16 -2.99 15.04
C HIS A 417 4.10 -2.46 13.60
N ARG A 418 4.66 -1.26 13.35
CA ARG A 418 4.76 -0.60 12.03
C ARG A 418 3.45 -0.11 11.38
N ASP A 419 2.29 -0.29 12.00
CA ASP A 419 1.01 0.18 11.45
C ASP A 419 0.05 0.69 12.54
N ILE A 420 0.58 1.50 13.45
CA ILE A 420 -0.21 2.14 14.50
C ILE A 420 -1.02 3.29 13.89
N LYS A 421 -2.35 3.15 13.91
CA LYS A 421 -3.33 4.11 13.41
C LYS A 421 -4.70 3.86 14.06
N PRO A 422 -5.64 4.82 14.02
CA PRO A 422 -6.94 4.67 14.66
C PRO A 422 -7.78 3.48 14.17
N THR A 423 -7.62 3.01 12.93
CA THR A 423 -8.35 1.84 12.42
C THR A 423 -7.85 0.52 13.00
N ASN A 424 -6.61 0.49 13.50
CA ASN A 424 -5.97 -0.70 14.09
C ASN A 424 -6.03 -0.68 15.62
N ILE A 425 -6.71 0.31 16.21
CA ILE A 425 -6.99 0.39 17.64
C ILE A 425 -8.46 0.01 17.82
N LEU A 426 -8.72 -1.21 18.29
CA LEU A 426 -10.07 -1.70 18.52
C LEU A 426 -10.55 -1.30 19.91
N ILE A 427 -11.84 -0.97 20.00
CA ILE A 427 -12.52 -0.67 21.26
C ILE A 427 -13.34 -1.89 21.64
N CYS A 428 -13.00 -2.50 22.76
CA CYS A 428 -13.64 -3.70 23.26
C CYS A 428 -14.67 -3.31 24.35
N THR A 429 -15.19 -4.30 25.08
CA THR A 429 -16.13 -4.06 26.18
C THR A 429 -15.52 -3.10 27.22
N ASN A 430 -16.36 -2.26 27.85
CA ASN A 430 -15.93 -1.25 28.82
C ASN A 430 -14.91 -0.22 28.29
N PHE A 431 -14.91 0.03 26.97
CA PHE A 431 -13.98 0.97 26.31
C PHE A 431 -12.49 0.63 26.44
N LEU A 432 -12.16 -0.61 26.81
CA LEU A 432 -10.78 -1.10 26.80
C LEU A 432 -10.23 -1.05 25.37
N ALA A 433 -9.11 -0.37 25.16
CA ALA A 433 -8.48 -0.30 23.84
C ALA A 433 -7.46 -1.43 23.65
N LYS A 434 -7.47 -2.02 22.46
CA LYS A 434 -6.54 -3.07 22.06
C LYS A 434 -5.92 -2.79 20.69
N LEU A 435 -4.60 -2.97 20.58
CA LEU A 435 -3.89 -2.91 19.30
C LEU A 435 -4.15 -4.18 18.50
N SER A 436 -4.35 -4.03 17.19
CA SER A 436 -4.69 -5.09 16.25
C SER A 436 -3.89 -4.97 14.96
N ASP A 437 -3.98 -5.98 14.11
CA ASP A 437 -3.35 -6.01 12.77
C ASP A 437 -1.82 -5.92 12.80
N PHE A 438 -1.20 -7.01 13.28
CA PHE A 438 0.26 -7.18 13.31
C PHE A 438 0.81 -7.68 11.98
N GLY A 439 0.00 -7.58 10.93
CA GLY A 439 0.30 -8.02 9.59
C GLY A 439 1.48 -7.30 8.95
N LEU A 440 2.05 -6.26 9.57
CA LEU A 440 3.29 -5.59 9.15
C LEU A 440 4.43 -5.67 10.18
N SER A 441 4.21 -6.33 11.31
CA SER A 441 5.13 -6.35 12.44
C SER A 441 6.53 -6.88 12.09
N LYS A 442 7.52 -6.56 12.92
CA LYS A 442 8.87 -7.10 12.78
C LYS A 442 9.55 -7.23 14.13
N VAL A 443 10.16 -8.39 14.37
CA VAL A 443 10.95 -8.65 15.57
C VAL A 443 12.38 -8.18 15.34
N ILE A 444 12.91 -7.41 16.28
CA ILE A 444 14.31 -7.01 16.36
C ILE A 444 14.96 -7.88 17.42
N SER A 445 15.88 -8.74 16.98
CA SER A 445 16.62 -9.63 17.86
C SER A 445 17.38 -8.88 18.95
N VAL A 446 17.49 -9.49 20.12
CA VAL A 446 18.22 -8.96 21.27
C VAL A 446 19.64 -8.54 20.85
N GLY A 447 20.07 -7.35 21.27
CA GLY A 447 21.39 -6.79 20.93
C GLY A 447 21.42 -5.98 19.62
N HIS A 448 20.36 -5.99 18.81
CA HIS A 448 20.24 -5.13 17.63
C HIS A 448 19.41 -3.88 17.94
N SER A 449 19.84 -2.72 17.41
CA SER A 449 19.15 -1.43 17.61
C SER A 449 18.14 -1.10 16.51
N TYR A 450 18.22 -1.78 15.37
CA TYR A 450 17.30 -1.66 14.24
C TYR A 450 17.36 -2.91 13.36
N VAL A 451 16.38 -3.03 12.47
CA VAL A 451 16.40 -3.99 11.36
C VAL A 451 16.11 -3.28 10.05
N SER A 452 16.86 -3.62 9.00
CA SER A 452 16.58 -3.09 7.66
C SER A 452 15.32 -3.74 7.09
N SER A 453 14.43 -2.94 6.53
CA SER A 453 13.22 -3.42 5.84
C SER A 453 12.76 -2.40 4.81
N GLU A 454 12.09 -2.87 3.77
CA GLU A 454 11.31 -2.01 2.89
C GLU A 454 10.31 -1.15 3.68
N VAL A 455 9.99 0.01 3.12
CA VAL A 455 9.04 0.95 3.73
C VAL A 455 7.64 0.36 3.58
N ARG A 456 7.03 -0.02 4.71
CA ARG A 456 5.62 -0.41 4.83
C ARG A 456 4.98 0.36 5.98
N GLY A 457 3.67 0.51 5.95
CA GLY A 457 2.88 1.24 6.95
C GLY A 457 1.93 2.23 6.28
N THR A 458 1.02 2.80 7.06
CA THR A 458 0.00 3.71 6.54
C THR A 458 0.51 5.13 6.37
N PHE A 459 0.25 5.73 5.21
CA PHE A 459 0.62 7.11 4.91
C PHE A 459 0.09 8.09 5.97
N GLY A 460 0.91 9.10 6.32
CA GLY A 460 0.64 10.03 7.42
C GLY A 460 1.04 9.53 8.81
N TYR A 461 1.25 8.22 8.98
CA TYR A 461 1.74 7.61 10.23
C TYR A 461 3.18 7.12 10.12
N VAL A 462 3.67 6.85 8.90
CA VAL A 462 5.05 6.40 8.66
C VAL A 462 6.06 7.45 9.15
N ASP A 463 6.98 7.03 10.01
CA ASP A 463 8.09 7.85 10.48
C ASP A 463 8.98 8.34 9.31
N PRO A 464 9.17 9.67 9.15
CA PRO A 464 10.00 10.23 8.09
C PRO A 464 11.45 9.75 8.10
N GLU A 465 12.02 9.46 9.27
CA GLU A 465 13.39 8.93 9.36
C GLU A 465 13.47 7.51 8.85
N TYR A 466 12.53 6.66 9.26
CA TYR A 466 12.39 5.30 8.74
C TYR A 466 12.14 5.28 7.23
N GLN A 467 11.30 6.19 6.72
CA GLN A 467 11.08 6.32 5.28
C GLN A 467 12.38 6.63 4.52
N LYS A 468 13.24 7.46 5.11
CA LYS A 468 14.52 7.86 4.52
C LYS A 468 15.61 6.78 4.62
N ASN A 469 15.77 6.18 5.80
CA ASN A 469 16.90 5.28 6.10
C ASN A 469 16.57 3.78 6.01
N ARG A 470 15.29 3.42 5.87
CA ARG A 470 14.79 2.03 5.83
C ARG A 470 15.14 1.19 7.08
N HIS A 471 15.40 1.85 8.20
CA HIS A 471 15.72 1.22 9.49
C HIS A 471 14.50 1.20 10.41
N VAL A 472 13.90 0.02 10.59
CA VAL A 472 12.82 -0.21 11.54
C VAL A 472 13.40 -0.32 12.95
N ASN A 473 12.82 0.42 13.89
CA ASN A 473 13.14 0.34 15.33
C ASN A 473 11.93 0.82 16.15
N SER A 474 11.91 0.59 17.46
CA SER A 474 10.77 0.96 18.31
C SER A 474 10.34 2.43 18.20
N SER A 475 11.26 3.36 17.89
CA SER A 475 10.94 4.77 17.74
C SER A 475 10.00 5.07 16.57
N THR A 476 9.86 4.15 15.60
CA THR A 476 8.93 4.31 14.47
C THR A 476 7.47 4.18 14.93
N ASP A 477 7.22 3.28 15.87
CA ASP A 477 5.90 3.14 16.50
C ASP A 477 5.60 4.32 17.41
N VAL A 478 6.62 4.85 18.13
CA VAL A 478 6.46 6.07 18.95
C VAL A 478 6.00 7.26 18.09
N TYR A 479 6.58 7.42 16.90
CA TYR A 479 6.14 8.47 15.97
C TYR A 479 4.68 8.27 15.53
N SER A 480 4.34 7.05 15.12
CA SER A 480 3.00 6.68 14.68
C SER A 480 1.97 6.91 15.80
N PHE A 481 2.30 6.54 17.03
CA PHE A 481 1.48 6.80 18.21
C PHE A 481 1.35 8.30 18.53
N GLY A 482 2.41 9.08 18.33
CA GLY A 482 2.36 10.54 18.42
C GLY A 482 1.35 11.15 17.45
N MET A 483 1.26 10.63 16.22
CA MET A 483 0.21 11.03 15.27
C MET A 483 -1.18 10.66 15.77
N VAL A 484 -1.37 9.46 16.34
CA VAL A 484 -2.64 9.05 16.97
C VAL A 484 -3.02 9.99 18.11
N LEU A 485 -2.10 10.37 18.99
CA LEU A 485 -2.37 11.32 20.07
C LEU A 485 -2.83 12.69 19.54
N LEU A 486 -2.20 13.19 18.46
CA LEU A 486 -2.65 14.44 17.83
C LEU A 486 -4.09 14.33 17.30
N GLN A 487 -4.46 13.17 16.74
CA GLN A 487 -5.83 12.93 16.29
C GLN A 487 -6.82 12.79 17.45
N ILE A 488 -6.42 12.14 18.55
CA ILE A 488 -7.23 12.04 19.76
C ILE A 488 -7.47 13.42 20.36
N LEU A 489 -6.49 14.31 20.36
CA LEU A 489 -6.63 15.67 20.89
C LEU A 489 -7.55 16.53 20.02
N SER A 490 -7.41 16.44 18.69
CA SER A 490 -8.06 17.35 17.74
C SER A 490 -9.36 16.84 17.11
N GLY A 491 -9.60 15.53 17.15
CA GLY A 491 -10.69 14.92 16.37
C GLY A 491 -10.49 15.01 14.85
N GLN A 492 -9.28 15.39 14.39
CA GLN A 492 -8.99 15.58 12.97
C GLN A 492 -8.22 14.41 12.36
N ARG A 493 -8.36 14.23 11.04
CA ARG A 493 -7.54 13.28 10.27
C ARG A 493 -6.11 13.81 10.10
N VAL A 494 -5.16 12.92 9.85
CA VAL A 494 -3.73 13.29 9.67
C VAL A 494 -3.49 14.33 8.57
N ILE A 495 -4.34 14.33 7.55
CA ILE A 495 -4.49 15.39 6.55
C ILE A 495 -5.98 15.63 6.40
N ASN A 496 -6.42 16.88 6.60
CA ASN A 496 -7.78 17.27 6.29
C ASN A 496 -7.83 17.85 4.86
N MET A 497 -8.35 17.06 3.93
CA MET A 497 -8.45 17.43 2.51
C MET A 497 -9.60 18.40 2.23
N ASP A 498 -10.53 18.58 3.18
CA ASP A 498 -11.67 19.49 3.05
C ASP A 498 -11.28 20.97 3.22
N LEU A 499 -10.03 21.23 3.62
CA LEU A 499 -9.51 22.59 3.79
C LEU A 499 -8.97 23.14 2.47
N THR A 500 -9.19 24.44 2.23
CA THR A 500 -8.65 25.17 1.07
C THR A 500 -7.13 25.12 0.95
N ARG A 501 -6.42 24.86 2.06
CA ARG A 501 -4.99 24.57 2.11
C ARG A 501 -4.75 23.38 3.05
N PRO A 502 -4.80 22.14 2.55
CA PRO A 502 -4.57 20.95 3.35
C PRO A 502 -3.19 21.02 4.01
N MET A 503 -3.17 20.86 5.34
CA MET A 503 -1.94 20.89 6.12
C MET A 503 -1.82 19.61 6.93
N PRO A 504 -0.65 18.95 6.96
CA PRO A 504 -0.44 17.82 7.85
C PRO A 504 -0.69 18.23 9.31
N LEU A 505 -1.40 17.38 10.04
CA LEU A 505 -1.77 17.65 11.43
C LEU A 505 -0.55 17.92 12.33
N SER A 506 0.56 17.24 12.07
CA SER A 506 1.85 17.47 12.75
C SER A 506 2.42 18.86 12.48
N LYS A 507 2.22 19.43 11.29
CA LYS A 507 2.65 20.80 10.95
C LYS A 507 1.75 21.83 11.62
N LEU A 508 0.43 21.59 11.64
CA LEU A 508 -0.53 22.44 12.36
C LEU A 508 -0.18 22.51 13.86
N ALA A 509 0.04 21.36 14.50
CA ALA A 509 0.42 21.29 15.91
C ALA A 509 1.74 22.02 16.20
N LYS A 510 2.74 21.90 15.33
CA LYS A 510 4.03 22.62 15.44
C LYS A 510 3.86 24.13 15.31
N ASN A 511 2.94 24.61 14.46
CA ASN A 511 2.67 26.04 14.30
C ASN A 511 2.02 26.62 15.56
N LEU A 512 1.01 25.94 16.10
CA LEU A 512 0.34 26.37 17.33
C LEU A 512 1.31 26.45 18.52
N ARG A 513 2.24 25.49 18.65
CA ARG A 513 3.29 25.55 19.68
C ARG A 513 4.18 26.81 19.58
N LYS A 514 4.36 27.38 18.39
CA LYS A 514 5.28 28.51 18.15
C LYS A 514 4.65 29.89 18.38
N GLY A 515 3.33 30.00 18.55
CA GLY A 515 2.69 31.30 18.73
C GLY A 515 1.16 31.31 18.78
N GLY A 516 0.51 30.16 18.99
CA GLY A 516 -0.95 30.04 19.13
C GLY A 516 -1.37 29.43 20.47
N HIS A 517 -2.68 29.43 20.74
CA HIS A 517 -3.22 28.79 21.94
C HIS A 517 -3.44 27.30 21.71
N VAL A 518 -2.85 26.46 22.57
CA VAL A 518 -2.93 24.99 22.45
C VAL A 518 -4.39 24.49 22.47
N THR A 519 -5.29 25.22 23.12
CA THR A 519 -6.73 24.92 23.17
C THR A 519 -7.43 25.03 21.82
N GLU A 520 -6.89 25.79 20.86
CA GLU A 520 -7.41 25.83 19.47
C GLU A 520 -7.24 24.48 18.75
N PHE A 521 -6.38 23.61 19.28
CA PHE A 521 -6.18 22.26 18.76
C PHE A 521 -7.19 21.25 19.32
N ALA A 522 -8.03 21.62 20.28
CA ALA A 522 -8.96 20.70 20.91
C ALA A 522 -10.11 20.33 19.97
N ASP A 523 -10.51 19.06 20.02
CA ASP A 523 -11.68 18.56 19.31
C ASP A 523 -12.95 19.32 19.75
N PRO A 524 -13.69 19.96 18.84
CA PRO A 524 -14.95 20.62 19.16
C PRO A 524 -15.96 19.71 19.86
N LYS A 525 -15.93 18.39 19.60
CA LYS A 525 -16.80 17.41 20.26
C LYS A 525 -16.57 17.28 21.77
N LEU A 526 -15.44 17.76 22.30
CA LEU A 526 -15.19 17.79 23.73
C LEU A 526 -15.97 18.91 24.44
N ASN A 527 -16.51 19.90 23.72
CA ASN A 527 -17.30 21.00 24.27
C ASN A 527 -16.66 21.74 25.47
N GLY A 528 -15.32 21.80 25.51
CA GLY A 528 -14.59 22.40 26.63
C GLY A 528 -14.49 21.53 27.90
N GLU A 529 -15.02 20.31 27.89
CA GLU A 529 -15.02 19.37 29.02
C GLU A 529 -13.70 18.60 29.14
N TYR A 530 -12.61 19.32 29.38
CA TYR A 530 -11.28 18.76 29.61
C TYR A 530 -10.42 19.67 30.48
N SER A 531 -9.44 19.09 31.20
CA SER A 531 -8.44 19.88 31.92
C SER A 531 -7.45 20.50 30.93
N VAL A 532 -7.37 21.83 30.88
CA VAL A 532 -6.44 22.58 30.01
C VAL A 532 -4.99 22.22 30.32
N GLU A 533 -4.67 22.01 31.60
CA GLU A 533 -3.34 21.59 32.04
C GLU A 533 -3.00 20.20 31.47
N ALA A 534 -3.87 19.20 31.70
CA ALA A 534 -3.67 17.85 31.20
C ALA A 534 -3.60 17.82 29.67
N PHE A 535 -4.49 18.56 28.99
CA PHE A 535 -4.47 18.69 27.53
C PHE A 535 -3.13 19.24 27.04
N GLY A 536 -2.61 20.28 27.68
CA GLY A 536 -1.30 20.86 27.36
C GLY A 536 -0.14 19.88 27.53
N LEU A 537 -0.19 19.02 28.55
CA LEU A 537 0.79 17.96 28.76
C LEU A 537 0.74 16.90 27.65
N VAL A 538 -0.45 16.40 27.32
CA VAL A 538 -0.62 15.40 26.24
C VAL A 538 -0.25 15.98 24.87
N PHE A 539 -0.57 17.25 24.60
CA PHE A 539 -0.18 17.91 23.37
C PHE A 539 1.34 18.03 23.22
N LYS A 540 2.04 18.41 24.30
CA LYS A 540 3.51 18.44 24.32
C LYS A 540 4.11 17.05 24.12
N LEU A 541 3.52 16.03 24.77
CA LEU A 541 3.94 14.64 24.62
C LEU A 541 3.81 14.15 23.17
N ALA A 542 2.68 14.44 22.51
CA ALA A 542 2.45 14.10 21.12
C ALA A 542 3.47 14.77 20.17
N LEU A 543 3.84 16.02 20.44
CA LEU A 543 4.89 16.72 19.70
C LEU A 543 6.28 16.13 19.93
N SER A 544 6.60 15.68 21.14
CA SER A 544 7.85 14.97 21.43
C SER A 544 7.89 13.60 20.74
N CYS A 545 6.77 12.87 20.69
CA CYS A 545 6.67 11.60 19.95
C CYS A 545 6.90 11.79 18.43
N THR A 546 6.45 12.92 17.86
CA THR A 546 6.61 13.26 16.43
C THR A 546 7.87 14.10 16.11
N ALA A 547 8.77 14.24 17.08
CA ALA A 547 10.06 14.92 16.93
C ALA A 547 11.09 14.03 16.19
N PRO A 548 12.30 14.53 15.89
CA PRO A 548 13.40 13.67 15.46
C PRO A 548 13.66 12.54 16.46
N LYS A 549 14.09 11.37 15.98
CA LYS A 549 14.22 10.11 16.71
C LYS A 549 14.92 10.27 18.06
N GLN A 550 15.98 11.07 18.13
CA GLN A 550 16.79 11.25 19.34
C GLN A 550 16.04 11.98 20.47
N GLN A 551 14.94 12.66 20.16
CA GLN A 551 14.13 13.43 21.10
C GLN A 551 12.84 12.69 21.50
N ARG A 552 12.56 11.53 20.88
CA ARG A 552 11.34 10.79 21.15
C ARG A 552 11.45 10.06 22.49
N PRO A 553 10.40 10.11 23.33
CA PRO A 553 10.36 9.37 24.59
C PRO A 553 10.26 7.86 24.34
N SER A 554 10.63 7.06 25.34
CA SER A 554 10.26 5.63 25.37
C SER A 554 8.76 5.47 25.63
N MET A 555 8.18 4.33 25.27
CA MET A 555 6.76 4.09 25.55
C MET A 555 6.46 4.03 27.06
N GLU A 556 7.42 3.65 27.90
CA GLU A 556 7.32 3.74 29.37
C GLU A 556 7.11 5.20 29.82
N GLN A 557 7.92 6.13 29.30
CA GLN A 557 7.79 7.56 29.60
C GLN A 557 6.46 8.12 29.08
N VAL A 558 5.99 7.64 27.93
CA VAL A 558 4.69 7.99 27.35
C VAL A 558 3.55 7.54 28.28
N VAL A 559 3.59 6.29 28.77
CA VAL A 559 2.59 5.77 29.73
C VAL A 559 2.55 6.64 30.98
N ALA A 560 3.69 6.91 31.60
CA ALA A 560 3.76 7.71 32.83
C ALA A 560 3.20 9.13 32.63
N ALA A 561 3.50 9.77 31.49
CA ALA A 561 3.00 11.10 31.17
C ALA A 561 1.47 11.12 30.94
N LEU A 562 0.91 10.10 30.29
CA LEU A 562 -0.52 9.96 30.08
C LEU A 562 -1.27 9.65 31.38
N GLU A 563 -0.74 8.77 32.23
CA GLU A 563 -1.30 8.46 33.55
C GLU A 563 -1.32 9.69 34.46
N ASN A 564 -0.26 10.49 34.46
CA ASN A 564 -0.24 11.77 35.16
C ASN A 564 -1.31 12.74 34.63
N SER A 565 -1.49 12.80 33.30
CA SER A 565 -2.53 13.64 32.68
C SER A 565 -3.94 13.19 33.05
N LEU A 566 -4.17 11.88 33.17
CA LEU A 566 -5.42 11.30 33.65
C LEU A 566 -5.67 11.64 35.12
N HIS A 567 -4.64 11.55 35.96
CA HIS A 567 -4.72 11.93 37.38
C HIS A 567 -5.10 13.41 37.54
N ILE A 568 -4.47 14.31 36.77
CA ILE A 568 -4.79 15.74 36.76
C ILE A 568 -6.24 15.97 36.31
N SER A 569 -6.74 15.19 35.35
CA SER A 569 -8.09 15.36 34.80
C SER A 569 -9.21 14.82 35.70
N LYS A 570 -8.89 13.97 36.68
CA LYS A 570 -9.83 13.40 37.65
C LYS A 570 -9.89 14.17 38.97
N LYS A 571 -9.00 15.14 39.17
CA LYS A 571 -9.08 16.13 40.25
C LYS A 571 -9.98 17.27 39.84
#